data_AF-A0A9D8FEB5-F1
#
_entry.id   AF-A0A9D8FEB5-F1
#
_cell.length_a   1.000
_cell.length_b   1.000
_cell.length_c   1.000
_cell.angle_alpha   90.00
_cell.angle_beta   90.00
_cell.angle_gamma   90.00
#
_symmetry.space_group_name_H-M   'P 1'
#
loop_
_entity.id
_entity.type
_entity.pdbx_description
1 polymer ?
#
loop_
_entity_poly.entity_id
_entity_poly.type
_entity_poly.pdbx_seq_one_letter_code
_entity_poly.pdbx_strand_id
1 'polypeptide(L)'
;MSKSKKPQHEPSDLEMIASKVGVPIRQLSAENMTKLKDAPQAQNRTAKFKKAVKFVEDLVFKGPYKCDDKQLMNSLKYPYALELLETALQLHEWQRGSLQWEYIGCGDDNQYYLVALNVGNRGNIPFELVTTKIETNVKVVPRKEAVWRVLEREGTAQLTDEIKSATLQHLYLRFLLDIGDSGTHNVLIREDHDSTGRLIAGIDLEERRANIEKKQRLDHLFKQGPSKKQIKLYKSDICKIKSLSYSQLNQNTLDRLNAVGIDLKGLKENMELWEKLK
;
A
#
# COMPACT_ATOMS: atom_id res chain seq x y z
N MET A 1 37.26 31.49 25.11
CA MET A 1 36.79 30.78 23.90
C MET A 1 35.50 30.04 24.24
N SER A 2 34.35 30.62 23.94
CA SER A 2 33.04 29.98 24.15
C SER A 2 32.79 28.99 23.02
N LYS A 3 32.76 27.69 23.33
CA LYS A 3 32.36 26.65 22.37
C LYS A 3 30.85 26.79 22.16
N SER A 4 30.46 27.39 21.04
CA SER A 4 29.07 27.38 20.56
C SER A 4 28.64 25.92 20.38
N LYS A 5 27.78 25.43 21.29
CA LYS A 5 27.08 24.16 21.10
C LYS A 5 26.14 24.36 19.92
N LYS A 6 26.42 23.70 18.79
CA LYS A 6 25.44 23.59 17.71
C LYS A 6 24.15 23.00 18.31
N PRO A 7 22.98 23.62 18.08
CA PRO A 7 21.72 23.07 18.57
C PRO A 7 21.54 21.67 17.99
N GLN A 8 21.26 20.70 18.86
CA GLN A 8 20.87 19.36 18.43
C GLN A 8 19.52 19.51 17.73
N HIS A 9 19.50 19.24 16.42
CA HIS A 9 18.26 19.21 15.65
C HIS A 9 17.48 17.98 16.08
N GLU A 10 16.35 18.18 16.77
CA GLU A 10 15.44 17.08 17.07
C GLU A 10 14.89 16.51 15.77
N PRO A 11 14.92 15.17 15.57
CA PRO A 11 14.40 14.57 14.35
C PRO A 11 12.89 14.81 14.28
N SER A 12 12.42 15.21 13.09
CA SER A 12 11.00 15.34 12.78
C SER A 12 10.28 13.99 12.86
N ASP A 13 8.95 14.02 13.03
CA ASP A 13 8.12 12.80 13.03
C ASP A 13 8.36 11.94 11.79
N LEU A 14 8.55 12.57 10.63
CA LEU A 14 8.88 11.90 9.37
C LEU A 14 10.22 11.15 9.45
N GLU A 15 11.27 11.81 9.93
CA GLU A 15 12.60 11.19 10.08
C GLU A 15 12.55 10.03 11.07
N MET A 16 11.81 10.18 12.16
CA MET A 16 11.63 9.11 13.14
C MET A 16 10.93 7.88 12.55
N ILE A 17 9.80 8.06 11.86
CA ILE A 17 9.08 6.92 11.28
C ILE A 17 9.87 6.30 10.12
N ALA A 18 10.47 7.11 9.24
CA ALA A 18 11.27 6.67 8.11
C ALA A 18 12.44 5.77 8.56
N SER A 19 13.13 6.18 9.64
CA SER A 19 14.18 5.38 10.27
C SER A 19 13.65 4.03 10.81
N LYS A 20 12.52 4.03 11.52
CA LYS A 20 11.92 2.81 12.10
C LYS A 20 11.44 1.82 11.03
N VAL A 21 10.90 2.31 9.92
CA VAL A 21 10.45 1.48 8.80
C VAL A 21 11.58 1.13 7.82
N GLY A 22 12.78 1.71 8.00
CA GLY A 22 13.94 1.45 7.14
C GLY A 22 13.86 2.10 5.75
N VAL A 23 13.10 3.18 5.59
CA VAL A 23 12.93 3.88 4.31
C VAL A 23 13.74 5.18 4.33
N PRO A 24 14.88 5.28 3.60
CA PRO A 24 15.74 6.44 3.67
C PRO A 24 15.10 7.67 3.01
N ILE A 25 15.43 8.87 3.51
CA ILE A 25 15.06 10.14 2.88
C ILE A 25 16.21 10.58 1.96
N ARG A 26 15.90 10.95 0.71
CA ARG A 26 16.89 11.37 -0.31
C ARG A 26 16.47 12.69 -0.95
N GLN A 27 17.40 13.63 -1.07
CA GLN A 27 17.16 14.84 -1.85
C GLN A 27 17.05 14.50 -3.33
N LEU A 28 15.98 14.95 -3.99
CA LEU A 28 15.82 14.84 -5.43
C LEU A 28 16.61 15.95 -6.12
N SER A 29 17.39 15.60 -7.14
CA SER A 29 18.05 16.59 -7.98
C SER A 29 17.02 17.40 -8.79
N ALA A 30 17.42 18.58 -9.25
CA ALA A 30 16.59 19.39 -10.15
C ALA A 30 16.18 18.62 -11.42
N GLU A 31 17.09 17.79 -11.96
CA GLU A 31 16.81 16.91 -13.09
C GLU A 31 15.72 15.88 -12.77
N ASN A 32 15.82 15.19 -11.63
CA ASN A 32 14.82 14.22 -11.19
C ASN A 32 13.46 14.88 -10.96
N MET A 33 13.46 16.10 -10.41
CA MET A 33 12.23 16.89 -10.24
C MET A 33 11.60 17.27 -11.58
N THR A 34 12.38 17.64 -12.58
CA THR A 34 11.89 17.90 -13.94
C THR A 34 11.28 16.64 -14.56
N LYS A 35 12.00 15.51 -14.52
CA LYS A 35 11.48 14.21 -15.01
C LYS A 35 10.15 13.85 -14.34
N LEU A 36 10.07 14.02 -13.01
CA LEU A 36 8.85 13.74 -12.24
C LEU A 36 7.70 14.71 -12.58
N LYS A 37 7.97 15.98 -12.87
CA LYS A 37 6.93 16.93 -13.29
C LYS A 37 6.34 16.53 -14.64
N ASP A 38 7.18 16.12 -15.57
CA ASP A 38 6.79 15.77 -16.95
C ASP A 38 6.26 14.34 -17.13
N ALA A 39 6.43 13.49 -16.12
CA ALA A 39 6.01 12.11 -16.09
C ALA A 39 4.49 11.92 -16.13
N PRO A 40 4.00 10.85 -16.81
CA PRO A 40 2.58 10.52 -16.85
C PRO A 40 2.07 10.04 -15.49
N GLN A 41 0.84 10.44 -15.15
CA GLN A 41 0.13 9.93 -13.99
C GLN A 41 -0.40 8.51 -14.25
N ALA A 42 -0.23 7.61 -13.30
CA ALA A 42 -0.70 6.23 -13.39
C ALA A 42 -2.23 6.10 -13.44
N GLN A 43 -2.93 7.13 -12.95
CA GLN A 43 -4.39 7.26 -13.06
C GLN A 43 -4.78 8.72 -12.90
N ASN A 44 -5.93 9.08 -13.47
CA ASN A 44 -6.59 10.35 -13.16
C ASN A 44 -6.86 10.47 -11.66
N ARG A 45 -6.54 11.62 -11.08
CA ARG A 45 -7.01 11.93 -9.73
C ARG A 45 -8.52 12.11 -9.75
N THR A 46 -9.18 11.58 -8.72
CA THR A 46 -10.64 11.72 -8.58
C THR A 46 -11.02 12.83 -7.60
N ALA A 47 -10.05 13.38 -6.87
CA ALA A 47 -10.26 14.46 -5.91
C ALA A 47 -8.95 15.22 -5.62
N LYS A 48 -9.07 16.51 -5.26
CA LYS A 48 -7.92 17.39 -4.98
C LYS A 48 -7.03 16.95 -3.81
N PHE A 49 -7.56 16.17 -2.87
CA PHE A 49 -6.80 15.68 -1.73
C PHE A 49 -6.01 14.40 -2.05
N LYS A 50 -6.40 13.63 -3.07
CA LYS A 50 -5.66 12.42 -3.46
C LYS A 50 -4.32 12.81 -4.05
N LYS A 51 -3.27 12.06 -3.76
CA LYS A 51 -1.94 12.31 -4.33
C LYS A 51 -1.84 11.78 -5.75
N ALA A 52 -1.02 12.43 -6.56
CA ALA A 52 -0.68 11.90 -7.86
C ALA A 52 0.23 10.68 -7.68
N VAL A 53 0.09 9.70 -8.58
CA VAL A 53 1.01 8.58 -8.71
C VAL A 53 1.59 8.71 -10.11
N LYS A 54 2.90 8.80 -10.27
CA LYS A 54 3.57 9.05 -11.54
C LYS A 54 4.61 7.99 -11.86
N PHE A 55 4.74 7.64 -13.13
CA PHE A 55 5.77 6.73 -13.63
C PHE A 55 6.99 7.51 -14.09
N VAL A 56 8.14 7.26 -13.47
CA VAL A 56 9.43 7.84 -13.85
C VAL A 56 10.39 6.68 -14.07
N GLU A 57 10.64 6.35 -15.34
CA GLU A 57 11.49 5.21 -15.70
C GLU A 57 10.96 3.92 -15.02
N ASP A 58 11.81 3.19 -14.29
CA ASP A 58 11.44 1.96 -13.56
C ASP A 58 10.79 2.23 -12.19
N LEU A 59 10.52 3.48 -11.84
CA LEU A 59 10.03 3.89 -10.53
C LEU A 59 8.63 4.48 -10.60
N VAL A 60 7.93 4.37 -9.48
CA VAL A 60 6.66 5.04 -9.22
C VAL A 60 6.85 6.03 -8.08
N PHE A 61 6.41 7.26 -8.30
CA PHE A 61 6.41 8.33 -7.32
C PHE A 61 4.99 8.66 -6.90
N LYS A 62 4.68 8.60 -5.62
CA LYS A 62 3.40 9.04 -5.04
C LYS A 62 3.61 10.32 -4.24
N GLY A 63 2.87 11.39 -4.56
CA GLY A 63 3.01 12.68 -3.88
C GLY A 63 2.47 13.87 -4.68
N PRO A 64 2.88 15.11 -4.33
CA PRO A 64 3.67 15.45 -3.15
C PRO A 64 2.87 15.36 -1.83
N TYR A 65 3.58 15.04 -0.76
CA TYR A 65 3.14 15.11 0.62
C TYR A 65 3.84 16.26 1.35
N LYS A 66 3.24 16.72 2.45
CA LYS A 66 3.95 17.53 3.46
C LYS A 66 4.56 16.61 4.51
N CYS A 67 5.57 17.07 5.24
CA CYS A 67 6.24 16.28 6.28
C CYS A 67 5.30 15.84 7.41
N ASP A 68 4.22 16.57 7.68
CA ASP A 68 3.22 16.30 8.71
C ASP A 68 1.94 15.64 8.17
N ASP A 69 1.91 15.25 6.89
CA ASP A 69 0.74 14.67 6.26
C ASP A 69 0.44 13.27 6.85
N LYS A 70 -0.74 13.11 7.47
CA LYS A 70 -1.19 11.82 8.02
C LYS A 70 -1.19 10.70 6.97
N GLN A 71 -1.46 11.04 5.71
CA GLN A 71 -1.44 10.05 4.62
C GLN A 71 -0.03 9.55 4.34
N LEU A 72 1.00 10.41 4.44
CA LEU A 72 2.40 10.02 4.34
C LEU A 72 2.78 9.05 5.47
N MET A 73 2.44 9.40 6.71
CA MET A 73 2.73 8.57 7.88
C MET A 73 2.06 7.19 7.77
N ASN A 74 0.79 7.16 7.37
CA ASN A 74 0.07 5.91 7.16
C ASN A 74 0.67 5.08 6.01
N SER A 75 1.05 5.74 4.93
CA SER A 75 1.69 5.07 3.79
C SER A 75 3.08 4.52 4.11
N LEU A 76 3.77 4.98 5.16
CA LEU A 76 5.00 4.34 5.67
C LEU A 76 4.67 3.23 6.67
N LYS A 77 3.76 3.50 7.61
CA LYS A 77 3.40 2.61 8.70
C LYS A 77 2.80 1.29 8.23
N TYR A 78 1.81 1.35 7.33
CA TYR A 78 0.99 0.18 7.02
C TYR A 78 1.68 -0.83 6.11
N PRO A 79 2.43 -0.47 5.05
CA PRO A 79 3.23 -1.45 4.32
C PRO A 79 4.22 -2.21 5.20
N TYR A 80 4.89 -1.50 6.12
CA TYR A 80 5.81 -2.10 7.08
C TYR A 80 5.09 -3.04 8.04
N ALA A 81 3.97 -2.60 8.61
CA ALA A 81 3.16 -3.46 9.49
C ALA A 81 2.65 -4.71 8.76
N LEU A 82 2.21 -4.59 7.51
CA LEU A 82 1.82 -5.74 6.69
C LEU A 82 2.99 -6.73 6.53
N GLU A 83 4.19 -6.26 6.18
CA GLU A 83 5.37 -7.12 6.06
C GLU A 83 5.70 -7.88 7.36
N LEU A 84 5.58 -7.20 8.51
CA LEU A 84 5.77 -7.85 9.80
C LEU A 84 4.77 -8.98 10.03
N LEU A 85 3.50 -8.78 9.68
CA LEU A 85 2.47 -9.80 9.82
C LEU A 85 2.64 -10.94 8.80
N GLU A 86 3.02 -10.62 7.55
CA GLU A 86 3.35 -11.60 6.51
C GLU A 86 4.53 -12.49 6.93
N THR A 87 5.53 -11.89 7.59
CA THR A 87 6.70 -12.60 8.13
C THR A 87 6.32 -13.47 9.33
N ALA A 88 5.51 -12.94 10.26
CA ALA A 88 5.03 -13.70 11.42
C ALA A 88 4.21 -14.93 11.01
N LEU A 89 3.46 -14.83 9.91
CA LEU A 89 2.71 -15.94 9.30
C LEU A 89 3.56 -16.89 8.47
N GLN A 90 4.85 -16.59 8.26
CA GLN A 90 5.75 -17.34 7.38
C GLN A 90 5.15 -17.57 5.99
N LEU A 91 4.53 -16.52 5.43
CA LEU A 91 3.94 -16.62 4.09
C LEU A 91 5.02 -16.84 3.03
N HIS A 92 4.74 -17.68 2.04
CA HIS A 92 5.55 -17.79 0.83
C HIS A 92 5.52 -16.46 0.07
N GLU A 93 6.58 -16.13 -0.67
CA GLU A 93 6.67 -14.86 -1.42
C GLU A 93 5.46 -14.62 -2.33
N TRP A 94 4.95 -15.65 -3.01
CA TRP A 94 3.78 -15.52 -3.89
C TRP A 94 2.49 -15.10 -3.17
N GLN A 95 2.39 -15.35 -1.85
CA GLN A 95 1.26 -14.95 -1.00
C GLN A 95 1.43 -13.56 -0.38
N ARG A 96 2.65 -12.98 -0.43
CA ARG A 96 2.95 -11.67 0.15
C ARG A 96 2.48 -10.56 -0.78
N GLY A 97 1.83 -9.56 -0.20
CA GLY A 97 1.26 -8.41 -0.92
C GLY A 97 1.74 -7.06 -0.39
N SER A 98 2.59 -7.00 0.64
CA SER A 98 3.18 -5.72 1.06
C SER A 98 4.03 -5.11 -0.06
N LEU A 99 3.79 -3.82 -0.35
CA LEU A 99 4.57 -3.04 -1.30
C LEU A 99 5.49 -2.10 -0.53
N GLN A 100 6.79 -2.41 -0.52
CA GLN A 100 7.79 -1.61 0.19
C GLN A 100 8.21 -0.38 -0.61
N TRP A 101 8.53 0.69 0.10
CA TRP A 101 9.10 1.90 -0.48
C TRP A 101 10.63 1.80 -0.48
N GLU A 102 11.24 2.18 -1.59
CA GLU A 102 12.70 2.22 -1.75
C GLU A 102 13.31 3.39 -0.99
N TYR A 103 12.65 4.55 -1.05
CA TYR A 103 13.05 5.78 -0.36
C TYR A 103 11.93 6.83 -0.36
N ILE A 104 12.12 7.89 0.41
CA ILE A 104 11.32 9.11 0.37
C ILE A 104 12.12 10.18 -0.37
N GLY A 105 11.64 10.61 -1.53
CA GLY A 105 12.22 11.72 -2.28
C GLY A 105 11.81 13.06 -1.66
N CYS A 106 12.77 13.89 -1.28
CA CYS A 106 12.56 15.27 -0.86
C CYS A 106 12.83 16.21 -2.04
N GLY A 107 11.82 16.90 -2.52
CA GLY A 107 11.94 17.94 -3.55
C GLY A 107 12.12 19.32 -2.96
N ASP A 108 11.84 20.35 -3.75
CA ASP A 108 11.80 21.74 -3.30
C ASP A 108 10.59 21.99 -2.38
N ASP A 109 10.62 23.06 -1.59
CA ASP A 109 9.51 23.54 -0.75
C ASP A 109 8.96 22.50 0.24
N ASN A 110 9.82 21.64 0.80
CA ASN A 110 9.43 20.57 1.73
C ASN A 110 8.36 19.61 1.16
N GLN A 111 8.45 19.33 -0.15
CA GLN A 111 7.60 18.34 -0.81
C GLN A 111 8.21 16.95 -0.74
N TYR A 112 7.46 15.98 -0.24
CA TYR A 112 7.90 14.59 -0.10
C TYR A 112 7.18 13.66 -1.06
N TYR A 113 7.90 12.69 -1.60
CA TYR A 113 7.40 11.70 -2.53
C TYR A 113 7.77 10.31 -2.05
N LEU A 114 6.80 9.41 -1.96
CA LEU A 114 7.07 7.99 -1.72
C LEU A 114 7.48 7.35 -3.03
N VAL A 115 8.61 6.63 -3.02
CA VAL A 115 9.19 6.04 -4.22
C VAL A 115 9.27 4.54 -4.08
N ALA A 116 8.74 3.81 -5.06
CA ALA A 116 8.82 2.34 -5.15
C ALA A 116 9.19 1.91 -6.57
N LEU A 117 9.66 0.68 -6.72
CA LEU A 117 9.80 0.04 -8.03
C LEU A 117 8.43 -0.07 -8.72
N ASN A 118 8.39 0.16 -10.02
CA ASN A 118 7.23 -0.12 -10.84
C ASN A 118 7.01 -1.64 -10.91
N VAL A 119 5.86 -2.09 -10.41
CA VAL A 119 5.46 -3.51 -10.34
C VAL A 119 4.65 -3.97 -11.55
N GLY A 120 4.30 -3.05 -12.46
CA GLY A 120 3.61 -3.36 -13.71
C GLY A 120 4.53 -3.31 -14.92
N ASN A 121 3.96 -2.95 -16.06
CA ASN A 121 4.68 -2.78 -17.32
C ASN A 121 5.70 -1.64 -17.20
N ARG A 122 6.96 -1.96 -17.48
CA ARG A 122 8.10 -1.02 -17.51
C ARG A 122 8.47 -0.56 -18.92
N GLY A 123 7.97 -1.25 -19.95
CA GLY A 123 8.15 -0.86 -21.34
C GLY A 123 7.20 0.28 -21.73
N ASN A 124 7.53 1.00 -22.81
CA ASN A 124 6.77 2.09 -23.45
C ASN A 124 5.33 2.29 -22.92
N ILE A 125 5.20 3.02 -21.81
CA ILE A 125 3.91 3.24 -21.15
C ILE A 125 3.13 4.30 -21.96
N PRO A 126 2.00 3.96 -22.59
CA PRO A 126 1.22 4.92 -23.34
C PRO A 126 0.59 5.94 -22.40
N PHE A 127 0.38 7.17 -22.88
CA PHE A 127 -0.37 8.18 -22.15
C PHE A 127 -1.27 8.99 -23.09
N GLU A 128 -2.33 9.52 -22.52
CA GLU A 128 -3.24 10.49 -23.13
C GLU A 128 -3.20 11.82 -22.37
N LEU A 129 -3.52 12.93 -23.04
CA LEU A 129 -3.70 14.22 -22.38
C LEU A 129 -5.15 14.35 -21.94
N VAL A 130 -5.36 14.46 -20.63
CA VAL A 130 -6.69 14.56 -20.03
C VAL A 130 -6.87 15.90 -19.35
N THR A 131 -8.03 16.49 -19.58
CA THR A 131 -8.53 17.64 -18.82
C THR A 131 -9.77 17.23 -18.04
N THR A 132 -9.77 17.50 -16.74
CA THR A 132 -10.85 17.23 -15.80
C THR A 132 -11.26 18.52 -15.09
N LYS A 133 -12.23 18.44 -14.19
CA LYS A 133 -12.61 19.58 -13.33
C LYS A 133 -11.53 20.02 -12.34
N ILE A 134 -10.49 19.20 -12.14
CA ILE A 134 -9.45 19.42 -11.12
C ILE A 134 -8.05 19.59 -11.70
N GLU A 135 -7.80 19.12 -12.92
CA GLU A 135 -6.49 19.13 -13.56
C GLU A 135 -6.65 19.34 -15.08
N THR A 136 -5.76 20.10 -15.70
CA THR A 136 -5.83 20.46 -17.12
C THR A 136 -4.61 19.94 -17.86
N ASN A 137 -4.81 19.33 -19.03
CA ASN A 137 -3.76 18.85 -19.94
C ASN A 137 -2.69 17.98 -19.25
N VAL A 138 -3.14 17.07 -18.38
CA VAL A 138 -2.24 16.16 -17.66
C VAL A 138 -2.05 14.89 -18.48
N LYS A 139 -0.80 14.42 -18.57
CA LYS A 139 -0.48 13.10 -19.15
C LYS A 139 -0.97 12.00 -18.19
N VAL A 140 -1.84 11.12 -18.67
CA VAL A 140 -2.44 10.06 -17.87
C VAL A 140 -2.33 8.75 -18.62
N VAL A 141 -1.91 7.71 -17.92
CA VAL A 141 -1.85 6.36 -18.46
C VAL A 141 -3.27 5.80 -18.51
N PRO A 142 -3.73 5.29 -19.68
CA PRO A 142 -5.02 4.65 -19.75
C PRO A 142 -5.10 3.43 -18.84
N ARG A 143 -6.30 3.19 -18.31
CA ARG A 143 -6.53 2.07 -17.38
C ARG A 143 -6.22 0.75 -18.09
N LYS A 144 -5.53 -0.17 -17.40
CA LYS A 144 -5.11 -1.51 -17.88
C LYS A 144 -3.90 -1.51 -18.84
N GLU A 145 -3.22 -0.38 -19.03
CA GLU A 145 -2.03 -0.32 -19.90
C GLU A 145 -0.72 -0.51 -19.13
N ALA A 146 -0.58 0.10 -17.94
CA ALA A 146 0.64 -0.03 -17.12
C ALA A 146 0.52 -1.03 -15.97
N VAL A 147 -0.64 -1.10 -15.32
CA VAL A 147 -0.86 -1.99 -14.17
C VAL A 147 -2.26 -2.58 -14.23
N TRP A 148 -2.38 -3.81 -13.78
CA TRP A 148 -3.65 -4.51 -13.66
C TRP A 148 -4.07 -4.64 -12.21
N ARG A 149 -5.32 -4.29 -11.90
CA ARG A 149 -5.92 -4.59 -10.59
C ARG A 149 -6.53 -5.98 -10.62
N VAL A 150 -6.57 -6.65 -9.47
CA VAL A 150 -7.25 -7.95 -9.35
C VAL A 150 -8.71 -7.84 -9.78
N LEU A 151 -9.40 -6.74 -9.41
CA LEU A 151 -10.77 -6.46 -9.84
C LEU A 151 -10.96 -6.56 -11.37
N GLU A 152 -9.97 -6.16 -12.15
CA GLU A 152 -10.05 -6.14 -13.62
C GLU A 152 -9.89 -7.53 -14.25
N ARG A 153 -9.32 -8.49 -13.51
CA ARG A 153 -9.18 -9.88 -13.94
C ARG A 153 -10.29 -10.79 -13.38
N GLU A 154 -11.11 -10.30 -12.46
CA GLU A 154 -12.24 -11.08 -11.93
C GLU A 154 -13.16 -11.58 -13.06
N GLY A 155 -13.40 -12.89 -13.12
CA GLY A 155 -14.22 -13.52 -14.15
C GLY A 155 -13.51 -13.78 -15.49
N THR A 156 -12.18 -13.64 -15.52
CA THR A 156 -11.32 -14.04 -16.65
C THR A 156 -10.46 -15.24 -16.27
N ALA A 157 -9.94 -15.96 -17.25
CA ALA A 157 -9.02 -17.09 -17.02
C ALA A 157 -7.65 -16.67 -16.42
N GLN A 158 -7.34 -15.36 -16.44
CA GLN A 158 -6.09 -14.81 -15.90
C GLN A 158 -6.12 -14.59 -14.39
N LEU A 159 -7.30 -14.71 -13.75
CA LEU A 159 -7.39 -14.75 -12.29
C LEU A 159 -7.15 -16.19 -11.82
N THR A 160 -5.89 -16.51 -11.55
CA THR A 160 -5.49 -17.84 -11.08
C THR A 160 -5.88 -18.07 -9.61
N ASP A 161 -5.84 -19.33 -9.17
CA ASP A 161 -6.12 -19.68 -7.78
C ASP A 161 -5.10 -19.08 -6.80
N GLU A 162 -3.83 -18.97 -7.22
CA GLU A 162 -2.77 -18.35 -6.44
C GLU A 162 -3.01 -16.85 -6.27
N ILE A 163 -3.41 -16.13 -7.33
CA ILE A 163 -3.74 -14.69 -7.23
C ILE A 163 -4.94 -14.50 -6.31
N LYS A 164 -5.98 -15.34 -6.40
CA LYS A 164 -7.13 -15.27 -5.47
C LYS A 164 -6.69 -15.50 -4.03
N SER A 165 -5.87 -16.53 -3.78
CA SER A 165 -5.39 -16.88 -2.45
C SER A 165 -4.53 -15.75 -1.86
N ALA A 166 -3.56 -15.23 -2.62
CA ALA A 166 -2.73 -14.11 -2.20
C ALA A 166 -3.58 -12.85 -1.93
N THR A 167 -4.56 -12.57 -2.78
CA THR A 167 -5.48 -11.43 -2.58
C THR A 167 -6.28 -11.56 -1.29
N LEU A 168 -6.86 -12.73 -1.01
CA LEU A 168 -7.62 -12.97 0.21
C LEU A 168 -6.73 -12.87 1.46
N GLN A 169 -5.51 -13.41 1.40
CA GLN A 169 -4.53 -13.29 2.47
C GLN A 169 -4.17 -11.82 2.74
N HIS A 170 -3.94 -11.03 1.69
CA HIS A 170 -3.64 -9.61 1.81
C HIS A 170 -4.82 -8.80 2.39
N LEU A 171 -6.05 -9.05 1.92
CA LEU A 171 -7.24 -8.38 2.45
C LEU A 171 -7.51 -8.74 3.92
N TYR A 172 -7.19 -9.97 4.34
CA TYR A 172 -7.24 -10.38 5.73
C TYR A 172 -6.27 -9.58 6.59
N LEU A 173 -5.02 -9.40 6.15
CA LEU A 173 -4.05 -8.58 6.89
C LEU A 173 -4.46 -7.10 6.94
N ARG A 174 -5.08 -6.56 5.88
CA ARG A 174 -5.72 -5.23 5.92
C ARG A 174 -6.85 -5.16 6.94
N PHE A 175 -7.64 -6.23 7.10
CA PHE A 175 -8.66 -6.31 8.14
C PHE A 175 -8.03 -6.26 9.53
N LEU A 176 -6.99 -7.06 9.80
CA LEU A 176 -6.31 -7.07 11.10
C LEU A 176 -5.78 -5.69 11.51
N LEU A 177 -5.22 -4.95 10.56
CA LEU A 177 -4.65 -3.62 10.78
C LEU A 177 -5.67 -2.46 10.70
N ASP A 178 -6.96 -2.78 10.63
CA ASP A 178 -8.06 -1.81 10.49
C ASP A 178 -7.91 -0.86 9.27
N ILE A 179 -7.31 -1.37 8.19
CA ILE A 179 -7.10 -0.60 6.96
C ILE A 179 -8.40 -0.55 6.15
N GLY A 180 -8.86 0.67 5.91
CA GLY A 180 -10.03 1.04 5.13
C GLY A 180 -9.86 0.87 3.63
N ASP A 181 -10.88 1.31 2.91
CA ASP A 181 -11.02 1.19 1.44
C ASP A 181 -10.65 -0.19 0.87
N SER A 182 -10.80 -1.24 1.65
CA SER A 182 -10.30 -2.57 1.31
C SER A 182 -11.13 -3.23 0.20
N GLY A 183 -10.46 -3.91 -0.72
CA GLY A 183 -11.09 -4.64 -1.82
C GLY A 183 -10.11 -4.95 -2.95
N THR A 184 -10.54 -5.75 -3.92
CA THR A 184 -9.71 -6.18 -5.07
C THR A 184 -9.35 -5.04 -6.02
N HIS A 185 -9.97 -3.87 -5.88
CA HIS A 185 -9.61 -2.64 -6.60
C HIS A 185 -8.35 -1.97 -6.06
N ASN A 186 -7.91 -2.30 -4.85
CA ASN A 186 -6.69 -1.79 -4.21
C ASN A 186 -5.60 -2.88 -4.08
N VAL A 187 -5.66 -3.89 -4.95
CA VAL A 187 -4.65 -4.93 -5.11
C VAL A 187 -4.25 -4.99 -6.58
N LEU A 188 -2.96 -4.76 -6.84
CA LEU A 188 -2.34 -4.88 -8.16
C LEU A 188 -1.84 -6.31 -8.37
N ILE A 189 -1.83 -6.74 -9.63
CA ILE A 189 -1.12 -7.94 -10.10
C ILE A 189 0.28 -7.49 -10.55
N ARG A 190 1.30 -8.19 -10.07
CA ARG A 190 2.70 -7.86 -10.38
C ARG A 190 3.12 -8.51 -11.69
N GLU A 191 3.68 -7.72 -12.59
CA GLU A 191 4.31 -8.22 -13.82
C GLU A 191 5.78 -8.61 -13.57
N ASP A 192 6.41 -8.08 -12.51
CA ASP A 192 7.78 -8.42 -12.11
C ASP A 192 7.89 -9.69 -11.24
N HIS A 193 6.84 -10.51 -11.22
CA HIS A 193 6.76 -11.72 -10.38
C HIS A 193 7.86 -12.75 -10.65
N ASP A 194 8.36 -12.87 -11.89
CA ASP A 194 9.47 -13.76 -12.22
C ASP A 194 10.76 -13.43 -11.45
N SER A 195 10.95 -12.14 -11.11
CA SER A 195 12.12 -11.66 -10.37
C SER A 195 11.92 -11.63 -8.86
N THR A 196 10.69 -11.40 -8.39
CA THR A 196 10.40 -11.18 -6.96
C THR A 196 9.74 -12.38 -6.29
N GLY A 197 9.17 -13.30 -7.07
CA GLY A 197 8.30 -14.38 -6.60
C GLY A 197 6.94 -13.91 -6.07
N ARG A 198 6.66 -12.59 -6.04
CA ARG A 198 5.40 -12.02 -5.52
C ARG A 198 4.39 -11.85 -6.64
N LEU A 199 3.14 -12.28 -6.41
CA LEU A 199 2.09 -12.21 -7.43
C LEU A 199 1.26 -10.91 -7.37
N ILE A 200 1.18 -10.29 -6.19
CA ILE A 200 0.32 -9.13 -5.95
C ILE A 200 1.04 -8.03 -5.19
N ALA A 201 0.49 -6.81 -5.27
CA ALA A 201 0.92 -5.68 -4.46
C ALA A 201 -0.32 -4.90 -3.96
N GLY A 202 -0.43 -4.74 -2.65
CA GLY A 202 -1.44 -3.91 -2.01
C GLY A 202 -1.11 -2.44 -2.12
N ILE A 203 -2.10 -1.63 -2.47
CA ILE A 203 -1.98 -0.18 -2.58
C ILE A 203 -3.05 0.54 -1.75
N ASP A 204 -2.90 1.85 -1.63
CA ASP A 204 -3.86 2.75 -0.97
C ASP A 204 -4.29 2.25 0.42
N LEU A 205 -3.31 2.25 1.33
CA LEU A 205 -3.41 1.76 2.71
C LEU A 205 -3.65 2.90 3.73
N GLU A 206 -4.11 4.06 3.27
CA GLU A 206 -4.06 5.32 4.02
C GLU A 206 -5.33 5.58 4.86
N GLU A 207 -6.43 4.90 4.51
CA GLU A 207 -7.75 5.04 5.15
C GLU A 207 -7.93 4.04 6.30
N ARG A 208 -8.75 4.39 7.28
CA ARG A 208 -9.26 3.46 8.31
C ARG A 208 -10.64 2.92 7.94
N ARG A 209 -11.03 1.78 8.48
CA ARG A 209 -12.37 1.24 8.23
C ARG A 209 -13.44 2.09 8.92
N ALA A 210 -14.62 2.09 8.33
CA ALA A 210 -15.81 2.56 9.01
C ALA A 210 -16.33 1.45 9.93
N ASN A 211 -16.86 1.84 11.10
CA ASN A 211 -17.50 0.92 12.03
C ASN A 211 -18.83 0.42 11.45
N ILE A 212 -18.77 -0.65 10.68
CA ILE A 212 -19.93 -1.31 10.08
C ILE A 212 -19.97 -2.74 10.62
N GLU A 213 -21.05 -3.09 11.32
CA GLU A 213 -21.27 -4.45 11.78
C GLU A 213 -21.41 -5.41 10.60
N LYS A 214 -20.58 -6.45 10.59
CA LYS A 214 -20.54 -7.46 9.54
C LYS A 214 -20.46 -8.84 10.17
N LYS A 215 -21.18 -9.81 9.59
CA LYS A 215 -21.45 -11.11 10.23
C LYS A 215 -20.57 -12.25 9.71
N GLN A 216 -20.02 -12.13 8.49
CA GLN A 216 -19.22 -13.19 7.86
C GLN A 216 -17.80 -12.73 7.58
N ARG A 217 -16.83 -13.65 7.61
CA ARG A 217 -15.41 -13.35 7.30
C ARG A 217 -15.25 -12.61 5.98
N LEU A 218 -15.93 -13.07 4.93
CA LEU A 218 -15.85 -12.47 3.61
C LEU A 218 -16.32 -11.01 3.59
N ASP A 219 -17.36 -10.66 4.35
CA ASP A 219 -17.89 -9.29 4.41
C ASP A 219 -16.84 -8.30 4.92
N HIS A 220 -16.03 -8.74 5.88
CA HIS A 220 -14.97 -7.94 6.49
C HIS A 220 -13.81 -7.65 5.52
N LEU A 221 -13.61 -8.46 4.49
CA LEU A 221 -12.51 -8.26 3.55
C LEU A 221 -12.74 -7.10 2.56
N PHE A 222 -13.98 -6.67 2.36
CA PHE A 222 -14.36 -5.64 1.38
C PHE A 222 -15.01 -4.44 2.06
N LYS A 223 -14.74 -3.21 1.61
CA LYS A 223 -15.31 -1.96 2.16
C LYS A 223 -16.84 -2.04 2.30
N GLN A 224 -17.54 -2.28 1.19
CA GLN A 224 -19.00 -2.36 1.12
C GLN A 224 -19.54 -3.81 1.25
N GLY A 225 -18.71 -4.76 1.66
CA GLY A 225 -19.00 -6.19 1.53
C GLY A 225 -18.79 -6.69 0.09
N PRO A 226 -18.76 -8.02 -0.13
CA PRO A 226 -18.53 -8.62 -1.43
C PRO A 226 -19.77 -8.50 -2.33
N SER A 227 -19.57 -8.17 -3.61
CA SER A 227 -20.61 -8.31 -4.64
C SER A 227 -20.99 -9.78 -4.85
N LYS A 228 -22.14 -10.05 -5.49
CA LYS A 228 -22.55 -11.44 -5.86
C LYS A 228 -21.46 -12.19 -6.64
N LYS A 229 -20.76 -11.48 -7.52
CA LYS A 229 -19.63 -12.02 -8.30
C LYS A 229 -18.47 -12.41 -7.39
N GLN A 230 -18.10 -11.54 -6.45
CA GLN A 230 -17.02 -11.79 -5.51
C GLN A 230 -17.36 -12.92 -4.53
N ILE A 231 -18.62 -13.04 -4.10
CA ILE A 231 -19.08 -14.20 -3.32
C ILE A 231 -18.85 -15.49 -4.10
N LYS A 232 -19.24 -15.55 -5.38
CA LYS A 232 -19.02 -16.73 -6.22
C LYS A 232 -17.53 -17.05 -6.41
N LEU A 233 -16.68 -16.03 -6.53
CA LEU A 233 -15.25 -16.20 -6.78
C LEU A 233 -14.45 -16.62 -5.55
N TYR A 234 -14.77 -16.07 -4.37
CA TYR A 234 -13.87 -16.12 -3.22
C TYR A 234 -14.43 -16.91 -2.02
N LYS A 235 -15.75 -17.13 -1.94
CA LYS A 235 -16.36 -17.72 -0.73
C LYS A 235 -15.78 -19.10 -0.38
N SER A 236 -15.51 -19.94 -1.37
CA SER A 236 -14.94 -21.28 -1.16
C SER A 236 -13.49 -21.24 -0.66
N ASP A 237 -12.77 -20.14 -0.89
CA ASP A 237 -11.34 -20.01 -0.59
C ASP A 237 -11.09 -19.27 0.73
N ILE A 238 -12.13 -18.75 1.39
CA ILE A 238 -12.01 -18.06 2.69
C ILE A 238 -11.37 -18.94 3.77
N CYS A 239 -11.69 -20.24 3.79
CA CYS A 239 -11.13 -21.17 4.75
C CYS A 239 -9.63 -21.48 4.51
N LYS A 240 -9.09 -21.07 3.35
CA LYS A 240 -7.67 -21.25 3.00
C LYS A 240 -6.79 -20.09 3.49
N ILE A 241 -7.37 -19.01 4.01
CA ILE A 241 -6.62 -17.89 4.61
C ILE A 241 -5.87 -18.42 5.83
N LYS A 242 -4.56 -18.16 5.89
CA LYS A 242 -3.75 -18.43 7.08
C LYS A 242 -4.06 -17.36 8.13
N SER A 243 -4.80 -17.76 9.16
CA SER A 243 -5.09 -16.93 10.32
C SER A 243 -3.84 -16.71 11.18
N LEU A 244 -3.74 -15.52 11.77
CA LEU A 244 -2.74 -15.14 12.76
C LEU A 244 -3.42 -14.96 14.12
N SER A 245 -2.93 -15.66 15.14
CA SER A 245 -3.32 -15.44 16.53
C SER A 245 -2.36 -14.46 17.21
N TYR A 246 -2.84 -13.75 18.22
CA TYR A 246 -2.01 -12.79 18.95
C TYR A 246 -0.81 -13.47 19.65
N SER A 247 -0.97 -14.72 20.09
CA SER A 247 0.10 -15.51 20.70
C SER A 247 1.24 -15.89 19.75
N GLN A 248 1.03 -15.81 18.44
CA GLN A 248 2.07 -16.03 17.43
C GLN A 248 2.96 -14.79 17.22
N LEU A 249 2.55 -13.62 17.72
CA LEU A 249 3.37 -12.41 17.67
C LEU A 249 4.37 -12.41 18.82
N ASN A 250 5.65 -12.60 18.50
CA ASN A 250 6.72 -12.45 19.48
C ASN A 250 6.89 -10.99 19.92
N GLN A 251 7.57 -10.77 21.05
CA GLN A 251 7.76 -9.44 21.62
C GLN A 251 8.44 -8.47 20.64
N ASN A 252 9.43 -8.93 19.89
CA ASN A 252 10.12 -8.11 18.88
C ASN A 252 9.16 -7.60 17.81
N THR A 253 8.24 -8.43 17.30
CA THR A 253 7.23 -8.00 16.33
C THR A 253 6.26 -6.99 16.95
N LEU A 254 5.82 -7.22 18.18
CA LEU A 254 4.93 -6.30 18.91
C LEU A 254 5.60 -4.93 19.14
N ASP A 255 6.86 -4.92 19.57
CA ASP A 255 7.63 -3.70 19.79
C ASP A 255 7.80 -2.91 18.49
N ARG A 256 8.10 -3.58 17.38
CA ARG A 256 8.24 -2.94 16.05
C ARG A 256 6.91 -2.38 15.54
N LEU A 257 5.80 -3.09 15.72
CA LEU A 257 4.46 -2.59 15.39
C LEU A 257 4.11 -1.36 16.24
N ASN A 258 4.34 -1.43 17.56
CA ASN A 258 4.09 -0.32 18.48
C ASN A 258 4.97 0.90 18.16
N ALA A 259 6.24 0.68 17.81
CA ALA A 259 7.20 1.74 17.50
C ALA A 259 6.75 2.63 16.34
N VAL A 260 6.01 2.08 15.37
CA VAL A 260 5.44 2.83 14.24
C VAL A 260 4.00 3.28 14.47
N GLY A 261 3.44 3.09 15.67
CA GLY A 261 2.11 3.55 16.04
C GLY A 261 0.96 2.66 15.54
N ILE A 262 1.16 1.35 15.48
CA ILE A 262 0.06 0.39 15.32
C ILE A 262 -0.67 0.21 16.64
N ASP A 263 -2.00 0.25 16.60
CA ASP A 263 -2.86 -0.04 17.73
C ASP A 263 -2.86 -1.54 18.02
N LEU A 264 -2.02 -1.97 18.96
CA LEU A 264 -1.90 -3.39 19.33
C LEU A 264 -3.17 -3.96 19.97
N LYS A 265 -3.95 -3.11 20.66
CA LYS A 265 -5.22 -3.53 21.26
C LYS A 265 -6.24 -3.80 20.15
N GLY A 266 -6.41 -2.87 19.22
CA GLY A 266 -7.28 -3.05 18.06
C GLY A 266 -6.85 -4.24 17.18
N LEU A 267 -5.54 -4.43 16.98
CA LEU A 267 -5.00 -5.60 16.27
C LEU A 267 -5.42 -6.91 16.94
N LYS A 268 -5.28 -7.01 18.26
CA LYS A 268 -5.70 -8.18 19.05
C LYS A 268 -7.20 -8.42 18.94
N GLU A 269 -8.02 -7.38 19.11
CA GLU A 269 -9.47 -7.45 19.01
C GLU A 269 -9.92 -7.94 17.63
N ASN A 270 -9.27 -7.48 16.55
CA ASN A 270 -9.55 -7.92 15.19
C ASN A 270 -9.19 -9.41 14.97
N MET A 271 -8.08 -9.88 15.53
CA MET A 271 -7.72 -11.31 15.49
C MET A 271 -8.77 -12.17 16.21
N GLU A 272 -9.19 -11.77 17.42
CA GLU A 272 -10.20 -12.49 18.19
C GLU A 272 -11.58 -12.46 17.52
N LEU A 273 -11.93 -11.35 16.87
CA LEU A 273 -13.14 -11.24 16.06
C LEU A 273 -13.09 -12.20 14.88
N TRP A 274 -11.97 -12.27 14.15
CA TRP A 274 -11.82 -13.17 13.00
C TRP A 274 -12.10 -14.64 13.34
N GLU A 275 -11.62 -15.10 14.49
CA GLU A 275 -11.82 -16.46 14.96
C GLU A 275 -13.28 -16.77 15.31
N LYS A 276 -14.06 -15.76 15.72
CA LYS A 276 -15.50 -15.91 16.02
C LYS A 276 -16.39 -15.89 14.77
N LEU A 277 -15.90 -15.33 13.67
CA LEU A 277 -16.65 -15.21 12.42
C LEU A 277 -16.70 -16.53 11.66
N LYS A 278 -17.83 -16.77 10.98
CA LYS A 278 -18.04 -17.91 10.08
C LYS A 278 -17.54 -17.62 8.67
#